data_AF-A0A352WQK0-F1
#
_entry.id   AF-A0A352WQK0-F1
#
_cell.length_a   1.000
_cell.length_b   1.000
_cell.length_c   1.000
_cell.angle_alpha   90.00
_cell.angle_beta   90.00
_cell.angle_gamma   90.00
#
_symmetry.space_group_name_H-M   'P 1'
#
loop_
_entity.id
_entity.type
_entity.pdbx_description
1 polymer ?
#
loop_
_entity_poly.entity_id
_entity_poly.type
_entity_poly.pdbx_seq_one_letter_code
_entity_poly.pdbx_strand_id
1 'polypeptide(L)'
;TAFYSERLDYRARMPRSFSLGSSFHFDRGDGMRVAAGIEYKASAWDDVAADFAPEMQSDGVEWMAAESMHLGLQFNPGNPEQRHPTWGKATYRLGVNRQRQPYAVNGHQVQTQAITGGFTLPLVGSRSLSRLHFGTEVGERFTQEGALEETYFRFHFGVSLMPFFKNNWLIPRLYD
;
A
#
# COMPACT_ATOMS: atom_id res chain seq x y z
N THR A 1 25.99 -7.42 -39.88
CA THR A 1 24.91 -6.41 -39.82
C THR A 1 25.06 -5.66 -38.53
N ALA A 2 25.53 -4.41 -38.60
CA ALA A 2 25.72 -3.56 -37.42
C ALA A 2 24.34 -3.06 -36.98
N PHE A 3 23.96 -3.35 -35.74
CA PHE A 3 22.78 -2.75 -35.12
C PHE A 3 23.15 -1.34 -34.69
N TYR A 4 22.67 -0.36 -35.44
CA TYR A 4 22.64 1.03 -35.01
C TYR A 4 21.48 1.18 -34.03
N SER A 5 21.78 1.50 -32.77
CA SER A 5 20.80 1.92 -31.78
C SER A 5 21.13 3.35 -31.41
N GLU A 6 20.33 4.30 -31.89
CA GLU A 6 20.32 5.64 -31.33
C GLU A 6 19.81 5.50 -29.90
N ARG A 7 20.63 5.92 -28.93
CA ARG A 7 20.11 6.24 -27.61
C ARG A 7 19.15 7.42 -27.81
N LEU A 8 17.87 7.11 -27.87
CA LEU A 8 16.82 8.10 -27.80
C LEU A 8 16.84 8.63 -26.36
N ASP A 9 17.30 9.86 -26.19
CA ASP A 9 17.29 10.58 -24.91
C ASP A 9 15.84 10.98 -24.59
N TYR A 10 15.06 10.01 -24.12
CA TYR A 10 13.70 10.27 -23.64
C TYR A 10 13.76 11.04 -22.32
N ARG A 11 13.16 12.23 -22.31
CA ARG A 11 13.00 13.04 -21.11
C ARG A 11 11.57 12.88 -20.60
N ALA A 12 11.45 12.70 -19.30
CA ALA A 12 10.18 12.63 -18.59
C ALA A 12 10.36 13.31 -17.23
N ARG A 13 9.29 13.91 -16.72
CA ARG A 13 9.29 14.58 -15.43
C ARG A 13 8.30 13.90 -14.48
N MET A 14 8.76 13.61 -13.27
CA MET A 14 7.88 13.08 -12.23
C MET A 14 6.93 14.19 -11.74
N PRO A 15 5.64 13.88 -11.52
CA PRO A 15 4.67 14.84 -11.05
C PRO A 15 4.96 15.26 -9.61
N ARG A 16 4.51 16.46 -9.25
CA ARG A 16 4.46 16.87 -7.85
C ARG A 16 3.34 16.12 -7.15
N SER A 17 3.63 15.61 -5.96
CA SER A 17 2.66 14.93 -5.10
C SER A 17 2.65 15.53 -3.70
N PHE A 18 1.48 15.61 -3.08
CA PHE A 18 1.27 16.01 -1.70
C PHE A 18 0.39 14.98 -1.00
N SER A 19 0.70 14.63 0.24
CA SER A 19 -0.16 13.82 1.10
C SER A 19 -0.23 14.39 2.51
N LEU A 20 -1.41 14.27 3.11
CA LEU A 20 -1.70 14.66 4.48
C LEU A 20 -2.52 13.56 5.14
N GLY A 21 -2.10 13.15 6.34
CA GLY A 21 -2.82 12.13 7.11
C GLY A 21 -2.84 12.45 8.60
N SER A 22 -3.86 11.94 9.27
CA SER A 22 -4.02 12.03 10.73
C SER A 22 -4.51 10.71 11.29
N SER A 23 -4.15 10.41 12.54
CA SER A 23 -4.62 9.20 13.21
C SER A 23 -4.79 9.41 14.71
N PHE A 24 -5.79 8.73 15.28
CA PHE A 24 -6.08 8.70 16.71
C PHE A 24 -5.87 7.28 17.24
N HIS A 25 -5.18 7.18 18.36
CA HIS A 25 -4.80 5.90 18.97
C HIS A 25 -5.32 5.89 20.40
N PHE A 26 -6.07 4.84 20.74
CA PHE A 26 -6.53 4.56 22.09
C PHE A 26 -5.87 3.29 22.58
N ASP A 27 -5.12 3.43 23.67
CA ASP A 27 -4.35 2.37 24.31
C ASP A 27 -4.88 2.10 25.70
N ARG A 28 -5.09 0.83 26.03
CA ARG A 28 -5.48 0.38 27.36
C ARG A 28 -4.31 -0.34 28.05
N GLY A 29 -4.28 -0.31 29.38
CA GLY A 29 -3.21 -0.94 30.18
C GLY A 29 -3.07 -2.46 30.04
N ASP A 30 -4.07 -3.14 29.47
CA ASP A 30 -4.02 -4.58 29.13
C ASP A 30 -3.40 -4.86 27.74
N GLY A 31 -2.87 -3.82 27.10
CA GLY A 31 -2.26 -3.86 25.77
C GLY A 31 -3.28 -3.84 24.62
N MET A 32 -4.58 -3.66 24.89
CA MET A 32 -5.58 -3.46 23.83
C MET A 32 -5.33 -2.11 23.18
N ARG A 33 -5.35 -2.08 21.84
CA ARG A 33 -5.23 -0.85 21.05
C ARG A 33 -6.33 -0.79 20.01
N VAL A 34 -6.95 0.37 19.88
CA VAL A 34 -7.76 0.75 18.73
C VAL A 34 -7.13 1.99 18.11
N ALA A 35 -6.94 1.99 16.80
CA ALA A 35 -6.52 3.19 16.09
C ALA A 35 -7.40 3.43 14.87
N ALA A 36 -7.67 4.69 14.58
CA ALA A 36 -8.37 5.13 13.39
C ALA A 36 -7.53 6.19 12.67
N GLY A 37 -7.51 6.15 11.34
CA GLY A 37 -6.73 7.09 10.54
C GLY A 37 -7.44 7.49 9.26
N ILE A 38 -7.13 8.70 8.79
CA ILE A 38 -7.55 9.24 7.50
C ILE A 38 -6.31 9.77 6.77
N GLU A 39 -6.26 9.57 5.47
CA GLU A 39 -5.23 10.13 4.60
C GLU A 39 -5.85 10.67 3.32
N TYR A 40 -5.38 11.83 2.89
CA TYR A 40 -5.66 12.42 1.58
C TYR A 40 -4.34 12.62 0.83
N LYS A 41 -4.31 12.27 -0.45
CA LYS A 41 -3.16 12.44 -1.33
C LYS A 41 -3.61 12.98 -2.68
N ALA A 42 -2.85 13.93 -3.23
CA ALA A 42 -3.04 14.50 -4.56
C ALA A 42 -1.73 14.51 -5.33
N SER A 43 -1.80 14.27 -6.64
CA SER A 43 -0.65 14.24 -7.54
C SER A 43 -1.01 14.89 -8.87
N ALA A 44 -0.26 15.93 -9.27
CA ALA A 44 -0.50 16.69 -10.50
C ALA A 44 0.22 16.04 -11.70
N TRP A 45 -0.37 14.98 -12.24
CA TRP A 45 0.15 14.27 -13.43
C TRP A 45 -0.17 14.99 -14.74
N ASP A 46 -1.25 15.77 -14.74
CA ASP A 46 -1.64 16.70 -15.81
C ASP A 46 -0.57 17.77 -16.06
N ASP A 47 0.06 18.29 -14.99
CA ASP A 47 1.14 19.30 -15.09
C ASP A 47 2.37 18.80 -15.88
N VAL A 48 2.61 17.49 -15.94
CA VAL A 48 3.79 16.89 -16.58
C VAL A 48 3.44 16.16 -17.88
N ALA A 49 2.17 16.10 -18.26
CA ALA A 49 1.66 15.33 -19.40
C ALA A 49 2.35 15.71 -20.73
N ALA A 50 2.58 17.01 -20.96
CA ALA A 50 3.20 17.52 -22.19
C ALA A 50 4.73 17.33 -22.25
N ASP A 51 5.37 17.03 -21.11
CA ASP A 51 6.82 16.86 -21.01
C ASP A 51 7.27 15.40 -21.29
N PHE A 52 6.32 14.47 -21.49
CA PHE A 52 6.63 13.09 -21.85
C PHE A 52 6.90 12.99 -23.35
N ALA A 53 7.95 12.26 -23.72
CA ALA A 53 8.14 11.88 -25.10
C ALA A 53 6.94 11.05 -25.60
N PRO A 54 6.43 11.27 -26.83
CA PRO A 54 5.26 10.56 -27.36
C PRO A 54 5.39 9.03 -27.29
N GLU A 55 6.61 8.50 -27.39
CA GLU A 55 6.91 7.07 -27.31
C GLU A 55 6.75 6.49 -25.89
N MET A 56 6.69 7.34 -24.86
CA MET A 56 6.43 6.95 -23.47
C MET A 56 4.95 7.01 -23.11
N GLN A 57 4.10 7.53 -24.00
CA GLN A 57 2.66 7.61 -23.80
C GLN A 57 1.99 6.47 -24.56
N SER A 58 1.27 5.61 -23.83
CA SER A 58 0.42 4.60 -24.48
C SER A 58 -0.67 5.29 -25.29
N ASP A 59 -0.91 4.82 -26.52
CA ASP A 59 -1.93 5.37 -27.40
C ASP A 59 -3.31 5.36 -26.71
N GLY A 60 -4.01 6.49 -26.75
CA GLY A 60 -5.31 6.70 -26.08
C GLY A 60 -5.27 6.90 -24.56
N VAL A 61 -4.09 7.03 -23.92
CA VAL A 61 -3.98 7.32 -22.48
C VAL A 61 -3.66 8.79 -22.24
N GLU A 62 -4.58 9.51 -21.61
CA GLU A 62 -4.36 10.90 -21.18
C GLU A 62 -4.04 10.96 -19.68
N TRP A 63 -2.98 11.70 -19.33
CA TRP A 63 -2.59 11.92 -17.94
C TRP A 63 -3.47 12.99 -17.28
N MET A 64 -3.99 12.67 -16.10
CA MET A 64 -4.96 13.48 -15.34
C MET A 64 -4.48 13.65 -13.90
N ALA A 65 -4.88 14.75 -13.24
CA ALA A 65 -4.63 14.92 -11.81
C ALA A 65 -5.20 13.73 -11.01
N ALA A 66 -4.35 13.08 -10.22
CA ALA A 66 -4.74 11.96 -9.38
C ALA A 66 -5.02 12.40 -7.95
N GLU A 67 -5.99 11.75 -7.33
CA GLU A 67 -6.25 11.93 -5.92
C GLU A 67 -6.66 10.61 -5.27
N SER A 68 -6.44 10.52 -3.97
CA SER A 68 -6.89 9.38 -3.18
C SER A 68 -7.23 9.78 -1.77
N MET A 69 -8.29 9.19 -1.25
CA MET A 69 -8.69 9.28 0.15
C MET A 69 -8.76 7.88 0.74
N HIS A 70 -8.17 7.72 1.92
CA HIS A 70 -8.07 6.44 2.62
C HIS A 70 -8.57 6.60 4.05
N LEU A 71 -9.37 5.65 4.50
CA LEU A 71 -9.82 5.53 5.88
C LEU A 71 -9.41 4.16 6.41
N GLY A 72 -8.80 4.13 7.58
CA GLY A 72 -8.26 2.90 8.17
C GLY A 72 -8.62 2.76 9.64
N LEU A 73 -8.86 1.51 10.04
CA LEU A 73 -9.03 1.07 11.41
C LEU A 73 -8.03 -0.04 11.72
N GLN A 74 -7.42 0.04 12.90
CA GLN A 74 -6.58 -1.01 13.45
C GLN A 74 -7.12 -1.43 14.81
N PHE A 75 -7.20 -2.74 15.02
CA PHE A 75 -7.56 -3.33 16.29
C PHE A 75 -6.52 -4.35 16.73
N ASN A 76 -5.93 -4.10 17.89
CA ASN A 76 -5.08 -5.05 18.60
C ASN A 76 -5.90 -5.52 19.80
N PRO A 77 -6.29 -6.80 19.87
CA PRO A 77 -7.11 -7.29 20.94
C PRO A 77 -6.46 -7.02 22.31
N GLY A 78 -5.15 -7.28 22.48
CA GLY A 78 -4.41 -7.01 23.71
C GLY A 78 -2.94 -7.41 23.62
N ASN A 79 -2.23 -7.47 24.75
CA ASN A 79 -0.82 -7.85 24.77
C ASN A 79 -0.59 -9.26 24.14
N PRO A 80 0.20 -9.36 23.05
CA PRO A 80 0.50 -10.64 22.40
C PRO A 80 1.19 -11.67 23.30
N GLU A 81 1.90 -11.24 24.33
CA GLU A 81 2.61 -12.13 25.25
C GLU A 81 1.66 -12.83 26.22
N GLN A 82 0.53 -12.19 26.57
CA GLN A 82 -0.38 -12.65 27.63
C GLN A 82 -1.63 -13.35 27.10
N ARG A 83 -1.95 -13.22 25.80
CA ARG A 83 -3.21 -13.74 25.22
C ARG A 83 -3.07 -15.15 24.65
N HIS A 84 -4.05 -15.99 24.96
CA HIS A 84 -4.29 -17.28 24.32
C HIS A 84 -5.76 -17.31 23.87
N PRO A 85 -6.11 -17.77 22.66
CA PRO A 85 -5.30 -18.46 21.62
C PRO A 85 -4.54 -17.51 20.68
N THR A 86 -3.79 -18.07 19.72
CA THR A 86 -2.93 -17.37 18.73
C THR A 86 -3.59 -16.16 18.06
N TRP A 87 -4.88 -16.24 17.73
CA TRP A 87 -5.65 -15.14 17.12
C TRP A 87 -5.84 -13.94 18.06
N GLY A 88 -5.85 -14.14 19.37
CA GLY A 88 -5.88 -13.06 20.36
C GLY A 88 -4.63 -12.19 20.37
N LYS A 89 -3.56 -12.64 19.69
CA LYS A 89 -2.28 -11.93 19.55
C LYS A 89 -2.17 -11.15 18.22
N ALA A 90 -3.11 -11.36 17.30
CA ALA A 90 -3.05 -10.76 15.98
C ALA A 90 -3.42 -9.27 16.03
N THR A 91 -2.84 -8.47 15.15
CA THR A 91 -3.30 -7.12 14.85
C THR A 91 -4.19 -7.17 13.62
N TYR A 92 -5.43 -6.73 13.74
CA TYR A 92 -6.39 -6.66 12.65
C TYR A 92 -6.42 -5.26 12.05
N ARG A 93 -6.52 -5.17 10.73
CA ARG A 93 -6.66 -3.91 9.99
C ARG A 93 -7.81 -4.02 9.02
N LEU A 94 -8.61 -2.97 8.95
CA LEU A 94 -9.70 -2.80 8.00
C LEU A 94 -9.60 -1.37 7.45
N GLY A 95 -9.99 -1.18 6.20
CA GLY A 95 -9.97 0.16 5.62
C GLY A 95 -10.76 0.25 4.34
N VAL A 96 -11.06 1.47 3.93
CA VAL A 96 -11.68 1.76 2.64
C VAL A 96 -10.86 2.81 1.92
N ASN A 97 -10.79 2.71 0.60
CA ASN A 97 -10.11 3.70 -0.23
C ASN A 97 -11.00 4.11 -1.41
N ARG A 98 -10.86 5.37 -1.81
CA ARG A 98 -11.42 5.92 -3.05
C ARG A 98 -10.35 6.72 -3.75
N GLN A 99 -10.18 6.48 -5.04
CA GLN A 99 -9.09 7.04 -5.83
C GLN A 99 -9.59 7.51 -7.19
N ARG A 100 -9.06 8.64 -7.67
CA ARG A 100 -9.04 9.02 -9.08
C ARG A 100 -7.64 8.72 -9.62
N GLN A 101 -7.56 7.83 -10.58
CA GLN A 101 -6.29 7.38 -11.17
C GLN A 101 -5.67 8.48 -12.03
N PRO A 102 -4.35 8.47 -12.23
CA PRO A 102 -3.66 9.49 -13.01
C PRO A 102 -3.89 9.35 -14.52
N TYR A 103 -4.73 8.43 -14.96
CA TYR A 103 -4.94 8.14 -16.38
C TYR A 103 -6.43 8.07 -16.73
N ALA A 104 -6.75 8.47 -17.95
CA ALA A 104 -8.06 8.31 -18.56
C ALA A 104 -8.04 7.22 -19.63
N VAL A 105 -9.19 6.56 -19.80
CA VAL A 105 -9.46 5.60 -20.88
C VAL A 105 -10.63 6.15 -21.69
N ASN A 106 -10.43 6.35 -23.00
CA ASN A 106 -11.42 6.97 -23.90
C ASN A 106 -11.92 8.34 -23.40
N GLY A 107 -11.04 9.16 -22.82
CA GLY A 107 -11.41 10.48 -22.28
C GLY A 107 -12.10 10.46 -20.91
N HIS A 108 -12.35 9.28 -20.33
CA HIS A 108 -12.93 9.16 -18.99
C HIS A 108 -11.89 8.75 -17.96
N GLN A 109 -11.71 9.57 -16.92
CA GLN A 109 -10.78 9.28 -15.84
C GLN A 109 -11.21 8.02 -15.08
N VAL A 110 -10.28 7.10 -14.88
CA VAL A 110 -10.54 5.87 -14.13
C VAL A 110 -10.64 6.18 -12.64
N GLN A 111 -11.71 5.69 -12.02
CA GLN A 111 -11.92 5.76 -10.58
C GLN A 111 -11.74 4.37 -9.97
N THR A 112 -11.34 4.32 -8.71
CA THR A 112 -11.21 3.07 -7.95
C THR A 112 -11.88 3.24 -6.60
N GLN A 113 -12.63 2.23 -6.17
CA GLN A 113 -13.17 2.12 -4.83
C GLN A 113 -12.88 0.73 -4.30
N ALA A 114 -12.40 0.63 -3.07
CA ALA A 114 -12.04 -0.66 -2.51
C ALA A 114 -12.22 -0.73 -1.01
N ILE A 115 -12.45 -1.95 -0.54
CA ILE A 115 -12.42 -2.34 0.86
C ILE A 115 -11.19 -3.22 1.06
N THR A 116 -10.42 -2.90 2.08
CA THR A 116 -9.20 -3.60 2.47
C THR A 116 -9.40 -4.26 3.84
N GLY A 117 -8.81 -5.42 4.02
CA GLY A 117 -8.79 -6.11 5.29
C GLY A 117 -7.53 -6.94 5.45
N GLY A 118 -7.09 -7.16 6.67
CA GLY A 118 -5.88 -7.93 6.90
C GLY A 118 -5.59 -8.19 8.36
N PHE A 119 -4.62 -9.06 8.60
CA PHE A 119 -4.11 -9.29 9.92
C PHE A 119 -2.59 -9.45 9.91
N THR A 120 -1.98 -9.13 11.05
CA THR A 120 -0.57 -9.42 11.34
C THR A 120 -0.51 -10.35 12.53
N LEU A 121 0.05 -11.53 12.34
CA LEU A 121 0.17 -12.55 13.38
C LEU A 121 1.62 -12.66 13.87
N PRO A 122 1.89 -12.45 15.18
CA PRO A 122 3.21 -12.69 15.73
C PRO A 122 3.51 -14.19 15.86
N LEU A 123 4.70 -14.60 15.43
CA LEU A 123 5.17 -15.99 15.46
C LEU A 123 5.80 -16.33 16.83
N VAL A 124 4.98 -16.28 17.88
CA VAL A 124 5.46 -16.39 19.27
C VAL A 124 6.11 -17.75 19.58
N GLY A 125 5.72 -18.82 18.88
CA GLY A 125 6.33 -20.16 19.05
C GLY A 125 7.82 -20.21 18.71
N SER A 126 8.33 -19.28 17.91
CA SER A 126 9.74 -19.22 17.50
C SER A 126 10.66 -18.56 18.54
N ARG A 127 10.13 -18.05 19.67
CA ARG A 127 10.88 -17.16 20.61
C ARG A 127 11.69 -16.08 19.87
N SER A 128 11.04 -15.53 18.85
CA SER A 128 11.51 -14.46 17.98
C SER A 128 10.37 -13.47 17.82
N LEU A 129 10.71 -12.23 17.51
CA LEU A 129 9.74 -11.18 17.18
C LEU A 129 9.24 -11.26 15.73
N SER A 130 9.48 -12.39 15.04
CA SER A 130 8.98 -12.62 13.67
C SER A 130 7.46 -12.49 13.57
N ARG A 131 6.97 -12.03 12.42
CA ARG A 131 5.55 -11.78 12.15
C ARG A 131 5.17 -12.26 10.75
N LEU A 132 3.94 -12.76 10.62
CA LEU A 132 3.30 -13.04 9.35
C LEU A 132 2.25 -11.95 9.09
N HIS A 133 2.20 -11.46 7.86
CA HIS A 133 1.27 -10.44 7.41
C HIS A 133 0.39 -11.03 6.30
N PHE A 134 -0.91 -10.87 6.47
CA PHE A 134 -1.90 -11.17 5.44
C PHE A 134 -2.75 -9.93 5.19
N GLY A 135 -2.96 -9.61 3.91
CA GLY A 135 -3.85 -8.55 3.47
C GLY A 135 -4.69 -9.02 2.30
N THR A 136 -5.90 -8.50 2.22
CA THR A 136 -6.81 -8.67 1.10
C THR A 136 -7.42 -7.33 0.74
N GLU A 137 -7.73 -7.16 -0.54
CA GLU A 137 -8.44 -6.01 -1.05
C GLU A 137 -9.43 -6.47 -2.11
N VAL A 138 -10.66 -6.00 -1.97
CA VAL A 138 -11.73 -6.22 -2.93
C VAL A 138 -12.20 -4.84 -3.36
N GLY A 139 -12.23 -4.61 -4.66
CA GLY A 139 -12.63 -3.32 -5.17
C GLY A 139 -13.00 -3.36 -6.63
N GLU A 140 -13.45 -2.20 -7.08
CA GLU A 140 -13.90 -1.97 -8.44
C GLU A 140 -13.10 -0.82 -9.03
N ARG A 141 -12.72 -0.94 -10.30
CA ARG A 141 -12.27 0.19 -11.11
C ARG A 141 -13.32 0.48 -12.16
N PHE A 142 -13.72 1.73 -12.28
CA PHE A 142 -14.78 2.12 -13.20
C PHE A 142 -14.53 3.51 -13.77
N THR A 143 -15.16 3.80 -14.90
CA THR A 143 -15.27 5.14 -15.49
C THR A 143 -16.72 5.61 -15.43
N GLN A 144 -16.98 6.92 -15.30
CA GLN A 144 -18.35 7.46 -15.15
C GLN A 144 -19.29 7.11 -16.31
N GLU A 145 -18.76 6.86 -17.50
CA GLU A 145 -19.53 6.59 -18.72
C GLU A 145 -19.50 5.10 -19.14
N GLY A 146 -19.05 4.22 -18.24
CA GLY A 146 -19.08 2.77 -18.47
C GLY A 146 -18.07 2.25 -19.51
N ALA A 147 -17.10 3.07 -19.93
CA ALA A 147 -16.03 2.67 -20.85
C ALA A 147 -15.13 1.55 -20.27
N LEU A 148 -14.97 1.53 -18.94
CA LEU A 148 -14.28 0.49 -18.19
C LEU A 148 -15.04 0.21 -16.90
N GLU A 149 -15.26 -1.07 -16.60
CA GLU A 149 -15.76 -1.57 -15.33
C GLU A 149 -15.10 -2.92 -15.05
N GLU A 150 -14.33 -3.00 -13.97
CA GLU A 150 -13.69 -4.23 -13.55
C GLU A 150 -13.77 -4.41 -12.03
N THR A 151 -14.07 -5.62 -11.60
CA THR A 151 -13.93 -6.03 -10.19
C THR A 151 -12.63 -6.80 -10.04
N TYR A 152 -11.87 -6.50 -8.98
CA TYR A 152 -10.63 -7.19 -8.69
C TYR A 152 -10.57 -7.68 -7.24
N PHE A 153 -9.75 -8.71 -7.05
CA PHE A 153 -9.38 -9.25 -5.76
C PHE A 153 -7.85 -9.28 -5.68
N ARG A 154 -7.28 -8.73 -4.61
CA ARG A 154 -5.84 -8.76 -4.35
C ARG A 154 -5.57 -9.47 -3.03
N PHE A 155 -4.58 -10.34 -3.04
CA PHE A 155 -4.08 -11.01 -1.83
C PHE A 155 -2.61 -10.65 -1.62
N HIS A 156 -2.26 -10.34 -0.39
CA HIS A 156 -0.91 -9.97 0.02
C HIS A 156 -0.45 -10.88 1.16
N PHE A 157 0.72 -11.47 0.97
CA PHE A 157 1.40 -12.27 1.98
C PHE A 157 2.78 -11.68 2.22
N GLY A 158 3.10 -11.43 3.48
CA GLY A 158 4.39 -10.88 3.88
C GLY A 158 4.91 -11.55 5.13
N VAL A 159 6.23 -11.61 5.27
CA VAL A 159 6.89 -12.12 6.48
C VAL A 159 7.93 -11.10 6.94
N SER A 160 7.93 -10.83 8.24
CA SER A 160 9.01 -10.11 8.91
C SER A 160 9.77 -11.13 9.74
N LEU A 161 11.02 -11.40 9.37
CA LEU A 161 11.86 -12.37 10.08
C LEU A 161 12.80 -11.64 11.04
N MET A 162 12.79 -12.07 12.29
CA MET A 162 13.67 -11.55 13.33
C MET A 162 14.48 -12.70 13.94
N PRO A 163 15.70 -12.43 14.42
CA PRO A 163 16.54 -13.45 15.01
C PRO A 163 15.87 -14.09 16.24
N PHE A 164 16.28 -15.32 16.53
CA PHE A 164 16.00 -15.97 17.79
C PHE A 164 16.69 -15.20 18.93
N PHE A 165 16.04 -15.05 20.08
CA PHE A 165 16.56 -14.21 21.17
C PHE A 165 17.95 -14.63 21.72
N LYS A 166 18.44 -15.86 21.45
CA LYS A 166 19.81 -16.29 21.79
C LYS A 166 20.81 -16.23 20.62
N ASN A 167 20.36 -15.94 19.41
CA ASN A 167 21.20 -15.89 18.21
C ASN A 167 20.84 -14.64 17.42
N ASN A 168 21.24 -13.49 17.96
CA ASN A 168 21.06 -12.21 17.32
C ASN A 168 21.96 -12.10 16.09
N TRP A 169 21.37 -11.64 14.99
CA TRP A 169 22.11 -11.37 13.76
C TRP A 169 22.96 -10.10 13.92
N LEU A 170 24.03 -10.03 13.14
CA LEU A 170 24.87 -8.84 13.01
C LEU A 170 25.54 -8.38 14.32
N ILE A 171 25.71 -9.28 15.30
CA ILE A 171 26.57 -9.00 16.45
C ILE A 171 28.03 -9.17 16.00
N PRO A 172 28.87 -8.11 16.11
CA PRO A 172 30.29 -8.25 15.82
C PRO A 172 30.91 -9.25 16.78
N ARG A 173 31.72 -10.17 16.25
CA ARG A 173 32.43 -11.15 17.07
C ARG A 173 33.58 -10.43 17.78
N LEU A 174 33.74 -10.72 19.07
CA LEU A 174 34.82 -10.13 19.88
C LEU A 174 36.21 -10.60 19.43
N TYR A 175 36.28 -11.81 18.85
CA TYR A 175 37.48 -12.38 18.27
C TYR A 175 37.13 -12.94 16.90
N ASP A 176 37.65 -12.28 15.86
CA ASP A 176 37.87 -12.80 14.51
C ASP A 176 39.31 -12.43 14.12
#